data_AF-A0A9E5MH53-F1
#
_entry.id   AF-A0A9E5MH53-F1
#
_cell.length_a   1.000
_cell.length_b   1.000
_cell.length_c   1.000
_cell.angle_alpha   90.00
_cell.angle_beta   90.00
_cell.angle_gamma   90.00
#
_symmetry.space_group_name_H-M   'P 1'
#
loop_
_entity.id
_entity.type
_entity.pdbx_description
1 polymer ?
#
loop_
_entity_poly.entity_id
_entity_poly.type
_entity_poly.pdbx_seq_one_letter_code
_entity_poly.pdbx_strand_id
1 'polypeptide(L)'
;LESTGVDADVLAQLEKMKFVRPRMMGSEPYYDETDRDIVHLAGRLATLGVPPRLLMAWRLAAEREADVFEPLVRMALASRDDGSRDDAMKLLDDLMSLGEELRTALLRSVTRELRSGS
;
A
#
# COMPACT_ATOMS: atom_id res chain seq x y z
N LEU A 1 -18.71 -2.38 2.88
CA LEU A 1 -17.80 -3.30 3.60
C LEU A 1 -18.48 -4.61 3.97
N GLU A 2 -19.81 -4.69 4.02
CA GLU A 2 -20.53 -5.96 4.24
C GLU A 2 -20.19 -7.06 3.22
N SER A 3 -19.68 -6.71 2.03
CA SER A 3 -19.20 -7.66 1.02
C SER A 3 -17.74 -8.09 1.16
N THR A 4 -16.92 -7.44 2.01
CA THR A 4 -15.48 -7.79 2.13
C THR A 4 -15.24 -8.94 3.11
N GLY A 5 -16.23 -9.29 3.94
CA GLY A 5 -16.14 -10.38 4.93
C GLY A 5 -15.10 -10.14 6.03
N VAL A 6 -14.63 -8.90 6.19
CA VAL A 6 -13.59 -8.55 7.16
C VAL A 6 -14.21 -8.29 8.53
N ASP A 7 -13.57 -8.82 9.58
CA ASP A 7 -13.97 -8.64 10.98
C ASP A 7 -14.05 -7.13 11.34
N ALA A 8 -15.12 -6.74 12.01
CA ALA A 8 -15.35 -5.35 12.44
C ALA A 8 -14.24 -4.84 13.37
N ASP A 9 -13.62 -5.73 14.17
CA ASP A 9 -12.48 -5.38 15.02
C ASP A 9 -11.23 -5.02 14.20
N VAL A 10 -10.97 -5.77 13.12
CA VAL A 10 -9.86 -5.48 12.19
C VAL A 10 -10.05 -4.11 11.54
N LEU A 11 -11.27 -3.81 11.07
CA LEU A 11 -11.59 -2.50 10.49
C LEU A 11 -11.36 -1.37 11.50
N ALA A 12 -11.88 -1.52 12.73
CA ALA A 12 -11.73 -0.50 13.79
C ALA A 12 -10.25 -0.25 14.13
N GLN A 13 -9.43 -1.29 14.15
CA GLN A 13 -7.98 -1.14 14.35
C GLN A 13 -7.30 -0.39 13.20
N LEU A 14 -7.64 -0.70 11.94
CA LEU A 14 -7.10 -0.01 10.77
C LEU A 14 -7.45 1.48 10.76
N GLU A 15 -8.68 1.84 11.12
CA GLU A 15 -9.10 3.24 11.26
C GLU A 15 -8.35 3.98 12.38
N LYS A 16 -8.21 3.34 13.54
CA LYS A 16 -7.45 3.89 14.67
C LYS A 16 -6.00 4.16 14.29
N MET A 17 -5.41 3.26 13.52
CA MET A 17 -4.04 3.35 13.01
C MET A 17 -3.92 4.19 11.74
N LYS A 18 -5.02 4.78 11.26
CA LYS A 18 -5.06 5.65 10.05
C LYS A 18 -4.56 4.95 8.79
N PHE A 19 -4.76 3.63 8.68
CA PHE A 19 -4.55 2.88 7.43
C PHE A 19 -5.63 3.19 6.41
N VAL A 20 -6.85 3.34 6.89
CA VAL A 20 -8.00 3.79 6.10
C VAL A 20 -8.69 4.92 6.82
N ARG A 21 -9.37 5.78 6.06
CA ARG A 21 -10.15 6.88 6.65
C ARG A 21 -11.53 6.92 6.01
N PRO A 22 -12.60 6.61 6.78
CA PRO A 22 -13.94 6.74 6.24
C PRO A 22 -14.21 8.20 5.87
N ARG A 23 -14.65 8.44 4.64
CA ARG A 23 -15.22 9.71 4.20
C ARG A 23 -16.71 9.65 4.47
N MET A 24 -17.29 10.70 5.02
CA MET A 24 -18.74 10.73 5.25
C MET A 24 -19.46 11.05 3.93
N MET A 25 -20.33 10.13 3.48
CA MET A 25 -21.23 10.38 2.36
C MET A 25 -22.66 10.40 2.92
N GLY A 26 -23.10 11.61 3.33
CA GLY A 26 -24.32 11.76 4.13
C GLY A 26 -24.12 11.22 5.55
N SER A 27 -24.92 10.23 5.94
CA SER A 27 -24.84 9.57 7.26
C SER A 27 -24.02 8.29 7.26
N GLU A 28 -23.51 7.84 6.12
CA GLU A 28 -22.80 6.57 5.99
C GLU A 28 -21.29 6.75 5.72
N PRO A 29 -20.43 5.91 6.33
CA PRO A 29 -19.01 5.88 6.02
C PRO A 29 -18.76 5.27 4.64
N TYR A 30 -18.14 6.07 3.77
CA TYR A 30 -17.67 5.70 2.46
C TYR A 30 -16.15 5.51 2.47
N TYR A 31 -15.71 4.36 1.97
CA TYR A 31 -14.30 4.03 1.75
C TYR A 31 -14.07 4.02 0.25
N ASP A 32 -12.97 4.60 -0.22
CA ASP A 32 -12.63 4.53 -1.64
C ASP A 32 -12.08 3.15 -2.04
N GLU A 33 -11.69 2.99 -3.30
CA GLU A 33 -11.18 1.72 -3.81
C GLU A 33 -9.92 1.26 -3.08
N THR A 34 -8.96 2.17 -2.89
CA THR A 34 -7.71 1.90 -2.18
C THR A 34 -7.96 1.54 -0.72
N ASP A 35 -8.85 2.26 -0.03
CA ASP A 35 -9.26 1.92 1.34
C ASP A 35 -9.82 0.49 1.41
N ARG A 36 -10.67 0.09 0.45
CA ARG A 36 -11.28 -1.25 0.43
C ARG A 36 -10.24 -2.34 0.18
N ASP A 37 -9.28 -2.11 -0.70
CA ASP A 37 -8.19 -3.05 -0.95
C ASP A 37 -7.33 -3.25 0.29
N ILE A 38 -6.97 -2.17 0.99
CA ILE A 38 -6.24 -2.24 2.26
C ILE A 38 -7.00 -3.07 3.29
N VAL A 39 -8.31 -2.81 3.46
CA VAL A 39 -9.16 -3.56 4.40
C VAL A 39 -9.23 -5.04 4.03
N HIS A 40 -9.44 -5.35 2.75
CA HIS A 40 -9.53 -6.73 2.27
C HIS A 40 -8.22 -7.51 2.50
N LEU A 41 -7.07 -6.92 2.16
CA LEU A 41 -5.76 -7.53 2.36
C LEU A 41 -5.42 -7.70 3.85
N ALA A 42 -5.72 -6.70 4.67
CA ALA A 42 -5.54 -6.77 6.11
C ALA A 42 -6.38 -7.87 6.75
N GLY A 43 -7.64 -8.04 6.31
CA GLY A 43 -8.49 -9.14 6.77
C GLY A 43 -7.91 -10.51 6.44
N ARG A 44 -7.40 -10.69 5.21
CA ARG A 44 -6.73 -11.95 4.82
C ARG A 44 -5.48 -12.23 5.65
N LEU A 45 -4.66 -11.21 5.92
CA LEU A 45 -3.50 -11.34 6.81
C LEU A 45 -3.91 -11.69 8.26
N ALA A 46 -4.99 -11.09 8.76
CA ALA A 46 -5.53 -11.41 10.08
C ALA A 46 -5.97 -12.88 10.18
N THR A 47 -6.57 -13.46 9.12
CA THR A 47 -6.92 -14.90 9.10
C THR A 47 -5.71 -15.83 9.18
N LEU A 48 -4.52 -15.33 8.84
CA LEU A 48 -3.24 -16.03 8.98
C LEU A 48 -2.53 -15.73 10.31
N GLY A 49 -3.17 -15.00 11.22
CA GLY A 49 -2.62 -14.64 12.53
C GLY A 49 -1.71 -13.41 12.53
N VAL A 50 -1.71 -12.60 11.46
CA VAL A 50 -0.96 -11.35 11.39
C VAL A 50 -1.85 -10.20 11.88
N PRO A 51 -1.63 -9.65 13.09
CA PRO A 51 -2.49 -8.60 13.63
C PRO A 51 -2.21 -7.24 12.94
N PRO A 52 -3.20 -6.34 12.89
CA PRO A 52 -3.08 -5.02 12.22
C PRO A 52 -1.84 -4.20 12.61
N ARG A 53 -1.40 -4.30 13.87
CA ARG A 53 -0.16 -3.65 14.35
C ARG A 53 1.10 -4.00 13.55
N LEU A 54 1.19 -5.24 13.02
CA LEU A 54 2.35 -5.65 12.22
C LEU A 54 2.31 -5.05 10.82
N LEU A 55 1.14 -4.64 10.32
CA LEU A 55 0.98 -3.96 9.04
C LEU A 55 1.75 -2.63 8.99
N MET A 56 2.14 -2.08 10.15
CA MET A 56 2.94 -0.86 10.25
C MET A 56 4.28 -0.96 9.54
N ALA A 57 4.89 -2.14 9.50
CA ALA A 57 6.13 -2.36 8.76
C ALA A 57 5.92 -2.15 7.25
N TRP A 58 4.79 -2.64 6.70
CA TRP A 58 4.44 -2.43 5.29
C TRP A 58 4.14 -0.97 4.98
N ARG A 59 3.41 -0.27 5.86
CA ARG A 59 3.16 1.16 5.69
C ARG A 59 4.44 1.97 5.67
N LEU A 60 5.34 1.73 6.63
CA LEU A 60 6.62 2.44 6.67
C LEU A 60 7.47 2.16 5.41
N ALA A 61 7.47 0.91 4.92
CA ALA A 61 8.14 0.58 3.67
C ALA A 61 7.56 1.36 2.49
N ALA A 62 6.22 1.45 2.37
CA ALA A 62 5.57 2.23 1.31
C ALA A 62 5.88 3.73 1.41
N GLU A 63 5.91 4.30 2.63
CA GLU A 63 6.32 5.70 2.85
C GLU A 63 7.77 5.93 2.38
N ARG A 64 8.68 4.98 2.64
CA ARG A 64 10.08 5.08 2.19
C ARG A 64 10.23 4.98 0.69
N GLU A 65 9.41 4.21 0.02
CA GLU A 65 9.40 4.18 -1.45
C GLU A 65 8.88 5.48 -2.03
N ALA A 66 7.81 6.04 -1.46
CA ALA A 66 7.31 7.34 -1.86
C ALA A 66 8.40 8.43 -1.71
N ASP A 67 9.15 8.44 -0.60
CA ASP A 67 10.27 9.35 -0.38
C ASP A 67 11.33 9.25 -1.51
N VAL A 68 11.57 8.05 -2.05
CA VAL A 68 12.51 7.81 -3.15
C VAL A 68 11.94 8.27 -4.50
N PHE A 69 10.65 8.04 -4.73
CA PHE A 69 10.00 8.36 -6.00
C PHE A 69 9.73 9.86 -6.16
N GLU A 70 9.36 10.54 -5.08
CA GLU A 70 8.91 11.94 -5.07
C GLU A 70 9.89 12.91 -5.77
N PRO A 71 11.21 12.92 -5.52
CA PRO A 71 12.13 13.81 -6.24
C PRO A 71 12.20 13.52 -7.74
N LEU A 72 12.13 12.25 -8.16
CA LEU A 72 12.20 11.86 -9.56
C LEU A 72 10.96 12.34 -10.34
N VAL A 73 9.78 12.14 -9.75
CA VAL A 73 8.51 12.60 -10.33
C VAL A 73 8.46 14.13 -10.36
N ARG A 74 8.91 14.82 -9.30
CA ARG A 74 9.00 16.29 -9.29
C ARG A 74 9.89 16.83 -10.39
N MET A 75 11.03 16.19 -10.65
CA MET A 75 11.92 16.56 -11.75
C MET A 75 11.27 16.38 -13.11
N ALA A 76 10.57 15.25 -13.34
CA ALA A 76 9.85 15.00 -14.59
C ALA A 76 8.76 16.07 -14.83
N LEU A 77 8.00 16.42 -13.79
CA LEU A 77 6.98 17.48 -13.82
C LEU A 77 7.55 18.87 -14.11
N ALA A 78 8.81 19.12 -13.75
CA ALA A 78 9.46 20.41 -13.96
C ALA A 78 9.92 20.62 -15.42
N SER A 79 9.90 19.58 -16.26
CA SER A 79 10.16 19.72 -17.70
C SER A 79 9.14 20.64 -18.35
N ARG A 80 9.59 21.45 -19.31
CA ARG A 80 8.79 22.49 -19.97
C ARG A 80 8.17 22.05 -21.30
N ASP A 81 8.22 20.76 -21.61
CA ASP A 81 7.72 20.21 -22.87
C ASP A 81 6.24 19.83 -22.77
N ASP A 82 5.56 19.85 -23.92
CA ASP A 82 4.18 19.36 -24.06
C ASP A 82 4.16 17.85 -23.78
N GLY A 83 3.63 17.46 -22.61
CA GLY A 83 3.56 16.05 -22.18
C GLY A 83 4.23 15.74 -20.83
N SER A 84 4.90 16.72 -20.20
CA SER A 84 5.64 16.50 -18.93
C SER A 84 4.80 15.87 -17.80
N ARG A 85 3.49 16.14 -17.78
CA ARG A 85 2.57 15.52 -16.82
C ARG A 85 2.34 14.04 -17.10
N ASP A 86 2.07 13.68 -18.34
CA ASP A 86 1.79 12.29 -18.73
C ASP A 86 3.05 11.45 -18.56
N ASP A 87 4.22 11.99 -18.94
CA ASP A 87 5.52 11.37 -18.71
C ASP A 87 5.83 11.15 -17.23
N ALA A 88 5.49 12.13 -16.37
CA ALA A 88 5.67 11.99 -14.93
C ALA A 88 4.76 10.92 -14.31
N MET A 89 3.51 10.76 -14.79
CA MET A 89 2.62 9.70 -14.33
C MET A 89 3.10 8.33 -14.81
N LYS A 90 3.54 8.23 -16.06
CA LYS A 90 4.15 7.02 -16.58
C LYS A 90 5.40 6.61 -15.79
N LEU A 91 6.26 7.58 -15.47
CA LEU A 91 7.43 7.35 -14.61
C LEU A 91 7.02 6.83 -13.23
N LEU A 92 5.97 7.40 -12.62
CA LEU A 92 5.45 6.92 -11.34
C LEU A 92 4.94 5.47 -11.44
N ASP A 93 4.20 5.13 -12.49
CA ASP A 93 3.72 3.77 -12.72
C ASP A 93 4.87 2.77 -12.89
N ASP A 94 5.90 3.13 -13.68
CA ASP A 94 7.11 2.32 -13.86
C ASP A 94 7.85 2.12 -12.53
N LEU A 95 7.99 3.17 -11.71
CA LEU A 95 8.61 3.10 -10.39
C LEU A 95 7.85 2.19 -9.43
N MET A 96 6.51 2.26 -9.42
CA MET A 96 5.67 1.40 -8.59
C MET A 96 5.82 -0.08 -8.99
N SER A 97 5.79 -0.38 -10.30
CA SER A 97 5.95 -1.75 -10.82
C SER A 97 7.31 -2.34 -10.47
N LEU A 98 8.39 -1.60 -10.74
CA LEU A 98 9.76 -2.05 -10.42
C LEU A 98 9.98 -2.18 -8.91
N GLY A 99 9.39 -1.29 -8.12
CA GLY A 99 9.40 -1.37 -6.66
C GLY A 99 8.76 -2.67 -6.14
N GLU A 100 7.62 -3.07 -6.70
CA GLU A 100 6.96 -4.33 -6.34
C GLU A 100 7.81 -5.57 -6.66
N GLU A 101 8.42 -5.59 -7.85
CA GLU A 101 9.33 -6.66 -8.26
C GLU A 101 10.54 -6.75 -7.33
N LEU A 102 11.14 -5.60 -6.99
CA LEU A 102 12.28 -5.52 -6.09
C LEU A 102 11.93 -6.00 -4.68
N ARG A 103 10.80 -5.54 -4.11
CA ARG A 103 10.31 -6.01 -2.80
C ARG A 103 10.15 -7.53 -2.78
N THR A 104 9.56 -8.09 -3.83
CA THR A 104 9.34 -9.53 -3.97
C THR A 104 10.67 -10.29 -4.05
N ALA A 105 11.63 -9.80 -4.84
CA ALA A 105 12.95 -10.41 -4.96
C ALA A 105 13.74 -10.35 -3.64
N LEU A 106 13.72 -9.20 -2.95
CA LEU A 106 14.35 -9.01 -1.66
C LEU A 106 13.75 -9.93 -0.60
N LEU A 107 12.42 -10.03 -0.52
CA LEU A 107 11.73 -10.91 0.42
C LEU A 107 12.12 -12.38 0.19
N ARG A 108 12.19 -12.83 -1.06
CA ARG A 108 12.67 -14.19 -1.40
C ARG A 108 14.12 -14.41 -0.99
N SER A 109 14.97 -13.41 -1.16
CA SER A 109 16.39 -13.47 -0.77
C SER A 109 16.56 -13.60 0.75
N VAL A 110 15.89 -12.76 1.53
CA VAL A 110 16.04 -12.76 3.01
C VAL A 110 15.34 -13.92 3.68
N THR A 111 14.26 -14.44 3.09
CA THR A 111 13.56 -15.63 3.61
C THR A 111 14.17 -16.95 3.12
N ARG A 112 15.25 -16.90 2.32
CA ARG A 112 15.92 -18.10 1.80
C ARG A 112 16.34 -19.05 2.92
N GLU A 113 16.84 -18.52 4.03
CA GLU A 113 17.28 -19.31 5.19
C GLU A 113 16.11 -20.01 5.91
N LEU A 114 14.95 -19.34 6.00
CA LEU A 114 13.72 -19.94 6.53
C LEU A 114 13.22 -21.10 5.65
N ARG A 115 13.58 -21.11 4.37
CA ARG A 115 13.22 -22.18 3.42
C ARG A 115 14.25 -23.30 3.34
N SER A 116 15.51 -23.05 3.71
CA SER A 116 16.58 -24.05 3.72
C SER A 116 16.69 -24.83 5.03
N GLY A 117 15.93 -24.43 6.06
CA GLY A 117 15.79 -25.17 7.32
C GLY A 117 14.71 -26.25 7.23
N SER A 118 15.00 -27.36 6.57
CA SER A 118 14.34 -28.68 6.74
C SER A 118 15.35 -29.77 6.44
#